data_AF-A0A927X981-F1
#
_entry.id   AF-A0A927X981-F1
#
_cell.length_a   1.000
_cell.length_b   1.000
_cell.length_c   1.000
_cell.angle_alpha   90.00
_cell.angle_beta   90.00
_cell.angle_gamma   90.00
#
_symmetry.space_group_name_H-M   'P 1'
#
loop_
_entity.id
_entity.type
_entity.pdbx_description
1 polymer ?
#
loop_
_entity_poly.entity_id
_entity_poly.type
_entity_poly.pdbx_seq_one_letter_code
_entity_poly.pdbx_strand_id
1 'polypeptide(L)'
;MFLFNVDKWDNIVIFGKSISSYAIMMVIGVICCSLVFFYRLRKYGTDEKTIDRLTIITLIGGMFVYLGASFFDTLWHCIELHLETGEPFKLDFNEGGITFAGGIITGIIVFFIIYPFGMKYDKNRAINYMDQIVIGILIAHCFGRIGCFLAGCCYGKETDFFLGIPYSEAGKDEITGQYLIVHPTQLYEAAFLLIAFIIFFLFLKKYHTETYLISYGIFRIFIEMLRGDDRGASPFGFLTPSQFMSIIMIAGGILIFFLRKRVLKKELEKYHQDPTSITPRIRYYEASYKNIFKGLTKKCNCPTCNNKMKLSWHKEITEVNEVELKNTEHLVYYCKECNIEQEIE
;
A
#
# COMPACT_ATOMS: atom_id res chain seq x y z
N MET A 1 35.07 -8.83 -13.50
CA MET A 1 33.69 -8.80 -12.98
C MET A 1 33.77 -8.64 -11.46
N PHE A 2 34.09 -7.45 -10.96
CA PHE A 2 34.46 -7.15 -9.56
C PHE A 2 33.49 -6.15 -8.88
N LEU A 3 32.36 -5.83 -9.50
CA LEU A 3 31.56 -4.65 -9.14
C LEU A 3 30.55 -4.86 -8.00
N PHE A 4 30.29 -6.09 -7.58
CA PHE A 4 29.35 -6.37 -6.48
C PHE A 4 29.94 -7.39 -5.52
N ASN A 5 31.02 -7.02 -4.83
CA ASN A 5 31.35 -7.71 -3.58
C ASN A 5 30.51 -7.07 -2.47
N VAL A 6 29.37 -7.70 -2.18
CA VAL A 6 28.33 -7.22 -1.26
C VAL A 6 28.85 -7.12 0.18
N ASP A 7 29.89 -7.89 0.54
CA ASP A 7 30.58 -7.85 1.84
C ASP A 7 31.06 -6.45 2.23
N LYS A 8 31.34 -5.59 1.25
CA LYS A 8 31.81 -4.21 1.50
C LYS A 8 30.71 -3.24 1.90
N TRP A 9 29.45 -3.64 1.75
CA TRP A 9 28.31 -2.73 1.88
C TRP A 9 27.41 -3.06 3.07
N ASP A 10 27.63 -4.16 3.79
CA ASP A 10 26.81 -4.49 4.97
C ASP A 10 26.92 -3.39 6.05
N ASN A 11 28.12 -2.85 6.23
CA ASN A 11 28.41 -1.87 7.25
C ASN A 11 29.06 -0.61 6.67
N ILE A 12 28.46 0.55 6.93
CA ILE A 12 28.99 1.87 6.56
C ILE A 12 29.56 2.51 7.83
N VAL A 13 30.84 2.85 7.82
CA VAL A 13 31.50 3.50 8.95
C VAL A 13 31.27 5.00 8.87
N ILE A 14 30.50 5.54 9.81
CA ILE A 14 30.21 6.98 9.94
C ILE A 14 30.71 7.44 11.31
N PHE A 15 31.62 8.43 11.33
CA PHE A 15 32.25 8.94 12.57
C PHE A 15 32.84 7.85 13.50
N GLY A 16 33.42 6.80 12.92
CA GLY A 16 34.01 5.69 13.67
C GLY A 16 33.00 4.69 14.25
N LYS A 17 31.71 4.84 13.98
CA LYS A 17 30.67 3.85 14.31
C LYS A 17 30.20 3.12 13.06
N SER A 18 30.12 1.79 13.15
CA SER A 18 29.55 0.95 12.11
C SER A 18 28.03 1.05 12.13
N ILE A 19 27.43 1.47 11.02
CA ILE A 19 25.98 1.51 10.85
C ILE A 19 25.62 0.57 9.71
N SER A 20 24.69 -0.35 9.96
CA SER A 20 24.22 -1.26 8.92
C SER A 20 23.58 -0.49 7.76
N SER A 21 23.95 -0.84 6.53
CA SER A 21 23.36 -0.28 5.32
C SER A 21 21.86 -0.55 5.22
N TYR A 22 21.39 -1.68 5.78
CA TYR A 22 19.97 -1.96 5.92
C TYR A 22 19.24 -0.87 6.72
N ALA A 23 19.79 -0.47 7.86
CA ALA A 23 19.20 0.57 8.70
C ALA A 23 19.16 1.93 7.98
N ILE A 24 20.22 2.27 7.24
CA ILE A 24 20.29 3.50 6.45
C ILE A 24 19.20 3.49 5.36
N MET A 25 19.06 2.39 4.61
CA MET A 25 18.02 2.27 3.59
C MET A 25 16.61 2.30 4.18
N MET A 26 16.40 1.70 5.35
CA MET A 26 15.12 1.78 6.07
C MET A 26 14.77 3.22 6.46
N VAL A 27 15.74 4.00 6.98
CA VAL A 27 15.53 5.42 7.31
C VAL A 27 15.19 6.23 6.05
N ILE A 28 15.92 6.02 4.95
CA ILE A 28 15.61 6.67 3.66
C ILE A 28 14.20 6.30 3.20
N GLY A 29 13.83 5.01 3.30
CA GLY A 29 12.50 4.52 2.96
C GLY A 29 11.39 5.20 3.77
N VAL A 30 11.57 5.35 5.09
CA VAL A 30 10.62 6.04 5.98
C VAL A 30 10.50 7.52 5.64
N ILE A 31 11.62 8.20 5.35
CA ILE A 31 11.61 9.60 4.92
C ILE A 31 10.84 9.74 3.59
N CYS A 32 11.16 8.93 2.59
CA CYS A 32 10.46 8.94 1.29
C CYS A 32 8.97 8.65 1.44
N CYS A 33 8.60 7.66 2.25
CA CYS A 33 7.21 7.34 2.55
C CYS A 33 6.49 8.52 3.19
N SER A 34 7.11 9.19 4.17
CA SER A 34 6.55 10.36 4.84
C SER A 34 6.35 11.53 3.88
N LEU A 35 7.34 11.83 3.03
CA LEU A 35 7.23 12.88 2.02
C LEU A 35 6.09 12.61 1.03
N VAL A 36 5.98 11.37 0.54
CA VAL A 36 4.88 10.95 -0.34
C VAL A 36 3.54 11.04 0.39
N PHE A 37 3.46 10.56 1.63
CA PHE A 37 2.25 10.59 2.47
C PHE A 37 1.71 12.02 2.63
N PHE A 38 2.55 12.96 3.08
CA PHE A 38 2.14 14.36 3.26
C PHE A 38 1.76 15.02 1.93
N TYR A 39 2.55 14.79 0.87
CA TYR A 39 2.23 15.31 -0.46
C TYR A 39 0.86 14.80 -0.96
N ARG A 40 0.61 13.49 -0.82
CA ARG A 40 -0.63 12.86 -1.29
C ARG A 40 -1.84 13.31 -0.48
N LEU A 41 -1.74 13.39 0.84
CA LEU A 41 -2.85 13.86 1.67
C LEU A 41 -3.21 15.33 1.42
N ARG A 42 -2.21 16.20 1.25
CA ARG A 42 -2.44 17.61 0.88
C ARG A 42 -3.04 17.75 -0.51
N LYS A 43 -2.53 17.01 -1.50
CA LYS A 43 -3.09 16.95 -2.86
C LYS A 43 -4.51 16.37 -2.89
N TYR A 44 -4.83 15.49 -1.95
CA TYR A 44 -6.17 14.96 -1.74
C TYR A 44 -7.14 15.99 -1.14
N GLY A 45 -6.66 17.14 -0.68
CA GLY A 45 -7.46 18.18 -0.03
C GLY A 45 -7.81 17.83 1.42
N THR A 46 -6.96 17.04 2.08
CA THR A 46 -7.14 16.69 3.50
C THR A 46 -6.74 17.87 4.38
N ASP A 47 -7.57 18.23 5.36
CA ASP A 47 -7.25 19.29 6.30
C ASP A 47 -6.06 18.91 7.21
N GLU A 48 -5.25 19.89 7.63
CA GLU A 48 -4.03 19.61 8.41
C GLU A 48 -4.33 18.92 9.75
N LYS A 49 -5.46 19.20 10.42
CA LYS A 49 -5.84 18.50 11.67
C LYS A 49 -6.07 17.01 11.44
N THR A 50 -6.66 16.66 10.31
CA THR A 50 -6.85 15.27 9.88
C THR A 50 -5.54 14.63 9.48
N ILE A 51 -4.64 15.37 8.82
CA ILE A 51 -3.27 14.92 8.53
C ILE A 51 -2.51 14.61 9.82
N ASP A 52 -2.58 15.47 10.84
CA ASP A 52 -1.93 15.25 12.13
C ASP A 52 -2.45 13.98 12.82
N ARG A 53 -3.77 13.79 12.83
CA ARG A 53 -4.40 12.58 13.39
C ARG A 53 -3.99 11.32 12.63
N LEU A 54 -4.00 11.37 11.30
CA LEU A 54 -3.55 10.27 10.45
C LEU A 54 -2.08 9.96 10.70
N THR A 55 -1.24 10.98 10.88
CA THR A 55 0.18 10.83 11.20
C THR A 55 0.34 10.03 12.49
N ILE A 56 -0.34 10.41 13.57
CA ILE A 56 -0.30 9.68 14.85
C ILE A 56 -0.77 8.24 14.68
N ILE A 57 -1.91 8.04 14.00
CA ILE A 57 -2.46 6.70 13.69
C ILE A 57 -1.43 5.85 12.94
N THR A 58 -0.79 6.41 11.90
CA THR A 58 0.18 5.68 11.08
C THR A 58 1.50 5.43 11.81
N LEU A 59 1.92 6.31 12.72
CA LEU A 59 3.10 6.09 13.56
C LEU A 59 2.88 4.92 14.53
N ILE A 60 1.73 4.90 15.21
CA ILE A 60 1.32 3.76 16.05
C ILE A 60 1.25 2.50 15.20
N GLY A 61 0.57 2.56 14.04
CA GLY A 61 0.51 1.45 13.10
C GLY A 61 1.89 0.94 12.68
N GLY A 62 2.83 1.84 12.39
CA GLY A 62 4.21 1.53 12.02
C GLY A 62 5.01 0.82 13.12
N MET A 63 4.79 1.17 14.39
CA MET A 63 5.37 0.42 15.51
C MET A 63 4.86 -1.02 15.53
N PHE A 64 3.56 -1.22 15.31
CA PHE A 64 2.97 -2.54 15.23
C PHE A 64 3.32 -3.30 13.95
N VAL A 65 3.71 -2.62 12.87
CA VAL A 65 4.33 -3.26 11.70
C VAL A 65 5.63 -3.93 12.11
N TYR A 66 6.50 -3.24 12.87
CA TYR A 66 7.75 -3.84 13.34
C TYR A 66 7.49 -5.02 14.30
N LEU A 67 6.62 -4.83 15.29
CA LEU A 67 6.27 -5.89 16.25
C LEU A 67 5.64 -7.11 15.55
N GLY A 68 4.73 -6.88 14.60
CA GLY A 68 4.13 -7.93 13.80
C GLY A 68 5.15 -8.65 12.91
N ALA A 69 6.09 -7.92 12.32
CA ALA A 69 7.12 -8.50 11.47
C ALA A 69 8.03 -9.45 12.26
N SER A 70 8.42 -9.07 13.49
CA SER A 70 9.20 -9.94 14.37
C SER A 70 8.36 -11.12 14.89
N PHE A 71 7.14 -10.87 15.34
CA PHE A 71 6.25 -11.91 15.86
C PHE A 71 5.97 -13.02 14.86
N PHE A 72 5.63 -12.67 13.61
CA PHE A 72 5.33 -13.68 12.60
C PHE A 72 6.58 -14.44 12.14
N ASP A 73 7.75 -13.80 12.16
CA ASP A 73 9.00 -14.47 11.81
C ASP A 73 9.36 -15.52 12.88
N THR A 74 9.31 -15.15 14.16
CA THR A 74 9.44 -16.08 15.28
C THR A 74 8.40 -17.20 15.21
N LEU A 75 7.14 -16.87 14.88
CA LEU A 75 6.07 -17.86 14.76
C LEU A 75 6.40 -18.94 13.71
N TRP A 76 6.97 -18.57 12.56
CA TRP A 76 7.30 -19.53 11.49
C TRP A 76 8.43 -20.48 11.87
N HIS A 77 9.48 -19.99 12.51
CA HIS A 77 10.57 -20.84 13.00
C HIS A 77 10.11 -21.75 14.15
N CYS A 78 9.25 -21.25 15.05
CA CYS A 78 8.68 -22.07 16.11
C CYS A 78 7.76 -23.19 15.56
N ILE A 79 7.03 -22.91 14.48
CA ILE A 79 6.21 -23.94 13.81
C ILE A 79 7.11 -24.98 13.13
N GLU A 80 8.18 -24.56 12.45
CA GLU A 80 9.14 -25.48 11.86
C GLU A 80 9.75 -26.41 12.89
N LEU A 81 10.31 -25.84 13.97
CA LEU A 81 10.89 -26.62 15.05
C LEU A 81 9.88 -27.63 15.62
N HIS A 82 8.64 -27.20 15.84
CA HIS A 82 7.58 -28.10 16.32
C HIS A 82 7.27 -29.24 15.33
N LEU A 83 7.20 -28.93 14.03
CA LEU A 83 6.90 -29.92 12.98
C LEU A 83 8.06 -30.92 12.77
N GLU A 84 9.31 -30.47 12.90
CA GLU A 84 10.49 -31.30 12.68
C GLU A 84 10.87 -32.15 13.89
N THR A 85 10.83 -31.56 15.10
CA THR A 85 11.36 -32.20 16.32
C THR A 85 10.27 -32.75 17.23
N GLY A 86 9.01 -32.30 17.08
CA GLY A 86 7.93 -32.59 18.00
C GLY A 86 8.04 -31.88 19.36
N GLU A 87 8.99 -30.94 19.51
CA GLU A 87 9.13 -30.16 20.74
C GLU A 87 7.88 -29.32 21.04
N PRO A 88 7.55 -29.08 22.32
CA PRO A 88 6.38 -28.28 22.68
C PRO A 88 6.49 -26.86 22.11
N PHE A 89 5.41 -26.40 21.49
CA PHE A 89 5.34 -25.08 20.89
C PHE A 89 5.68 -23.98 21.92
N LYS A 90 6.82 -23.30 21.71
CA LYS A 90 7.31 -22.23 22.57
C LYS A 90 7.82 -21.10 21.69
N LEU A 91 7.25 -19.91 21.88
CA LEU A 91 7.72 -18.71 21.18
C LEU A 91 9.08 -18.28 21.73
N ASP A 92 10.12 -18.41 20.91
CA ASP A 92 11.46 -17.94 21.23
C ASP A 92 11.86 -16.75 20.34
N PHE A 93 11.91 -15.57 20.94
CA PHE A 93 12.29 -14.33 20.26
C PHE A 93 13.81 -14.11 20.18
N ASN A 94 14.61 -15.08 20.65
CA ASN A 94 16.07 -14.99 20.60
C ASN A 94 16.61 -15.21 19.17
N GLU A 95 15.90 -16.00 18.36
CA GLU A 95 16.18 -16.15 16.94
C GLU A 95 15.60 -14.94 16.21
N GLY A 96 16.44 -13.91 16.08
CA GLY A 96 16.05 -12.61 15.54
C GLY A 96 15.84 -12.65 14.03
N GLY A 97 14.64 -12.28 13.59
CA GLY A 97 14.32 -12.05 12.18
C GLY A 97 13.08 -11.17 12.02
N ILE A 98 12.77 -10.83 10.77
CA ILE A 98 11.63 -10.00 10.41
C ILE A 98 11.00 -10.45 9.09
N THR A 99 9.66 -10.56 9.09
CA THR A 99 8.88 -10.82 7.88
C THR A 99 7.96 -9.65 7.53
N PHE A 100 8.19 -9.07 6.34
CA PHE A 100 7.45 -7.89 5.89
C PHE A 100 5.93 -8.13 5.83
N ALA A 101 5.50 -9.31 5.36
CA ALA A 101 4.08 -9.62 5.23
C ALA A 101 3.37 -9.65 6.59
N GLY A 102 4.01 -10.23 7.61
CA GLY A 102 3.51 -10.23 8.99
C GLY A 102 3.39 -8.83 9.58
N GLY A 103 4.34 -7.96 9.25
CA GLY A 103 4.29 -6.55 9.63
C GLY A 103 3.14 -5.80 8.98
N ILE A 104 3.00 -5.84 7.66
CA ILE A 104 1.93 -5.13 6.96
C ILE A 104 0.54 -5.58 7.39
N ILE A 105 0.31 -6.88 7.59
CA ILE A 105 -0.98 -7.39 8.06
C ILE A 105 -1.32 -6.82 9.44
N THR A 106 -0.36 -6.87 10.38
CA THR A 106 -0.54 -6.31 11.72
C THR A 106 -0.78 -4.80 11.66
N GLY A 107 -0.02 -4.07 10.84
CA GLY A 107 -0.19 -2.64 10.63
C GLY A 107 -1.58 -2.26 10.10
N ILE A 108 -2.10 -3.01 9.13
CA ILE A 108 -3.45 -2.81 8.58
C ILE A 108 -4.51 -3.07 9.65
N ILE A 109 -4.39 -4.17 10.40
CA ILE A 109 -5.32 -4.51 11.49
C ILE A 109 -5.35 -3.38 12.52
N VAL A 110 -4.19 -2.96 12.99
CA VAL A 110 -4.05 -1.89 13.98
C VAL A 110 -4.60 -0.58 13.44
N PHE A 111 -4.30 -0.21 12.18
CA PHE A 111 -4.88 0.97 11.54
C PHE A 111 -6.41 0.96 11.61
N PHE A 112 -7.07 -0.14 11.26
CA PHE A 112 -8.54 -0.22 11.31
C PHE A 112 -9.10 -0.25 12.73
N ILE A 113 -8.36 -0.78 13.71
CA ILE A 113 -8.77 -0.76 15.12
C ILE A 113 -8.70 0.67 15.67
N ILE A 114 -7.59 1.39 15.46
CA ILE A 114 -7.37 2.71 16.07
C ILE A 114 -8.04 3.85 15.30
N TYR A 115 -8.24 3.69 13.99
CA TYR A 115 -8.79 4.74 13.13
C TYR A 115 -10.14 5.31 13.63
N PRO A 116 -11.14 4.50 14.01
CA PRO A 116 -12.42 5.00 14.50
C PRO A 116 -12.32 5.84 15.79
N PHE A 117 -11.28 5.62 16.60
CA PHE A 117 -11.06 6.36 17.84
C PHE A 117 -10.41 7.73 17.56
N GLY A 118 -9.45 7.78 16.64
CA GLY A 118 -8.82 9.03 16.21
C GLY A 118 -9.67 9.87 15.25
N MET A 119 -10.57 9.24 14.50
CA MET A 119 -11.36 9.85 13.42
C MET A 119 -12.87 9.78 13.69
N LYS A 120 -13.32 10.33 14.83
CA LYS A 120 -14.71 10.25 15.30
C LYS A 120 -15.76 10.68 14.27
N TYR A 121 -15.46 11.70 13.47
CA TYR A 121 -16.39 12.32 12.52
C TYR A 121 -16.18 11.92 11.05
N ASP A 122 -15.14 11.14 10.73
CA ASP A 122 -14.80 10.74 9.35
C ASP A 122 -14.51 9.23 9.25
N LYS A 123 -15.31 8.41 9.93
CA LYS A 123 -15.10 6.95 10.02
C LYS A 123 -15.15 6.23 8.67
N ASN A 124 -15.83 6.81 7.68
CA ASN A 124 -16.08 6.15 6.40
C ASN A 124 -14.95 6.33 5.37
N ARG A 125 -13.91 7.13 5.66
CA ARG A 125 -12.78 7.38 4.73
C ARG A 125 -11.51 6.58 5.01
N ALA A 126 -11.52 5.66 5.97
CA ALA A 126 -10.35 4.84 6.35
C ALA A 126 -9.63 4.26 5.12
N ILE A 127 -10.39 3.60 4.25
CA ILE A 127 -9.88 2.97 3.02
C ILE A 127 -9.34 4.01 2.01
N ASN A 128 -9.95 5.19 1.94
CA ASN A 128 -9.50 6.27 1.04
C ASN A 128 -8.15 6.85 1.49
N TYR A 129 -7.94 6.96 2.81
CA TYR A 129 -6.65 7.35 3.37
C TYR A 129 -5.61 6.23 3.22
N MET A 130 -6.00 4.96 3.39
CA MET A 130 -5.13 3.83 3.07
C MET A 130 -4.65 3.84 1.62
N ASP A 131 -5.51 4.19 0.66
CA ASP A 131 -5.11 4.34 -0.74
C ASP A 131 -4.04 5.42 -0.94
N GLN A 132 -3.96 6.43 -0.06
CA GLN A 132 -2.88 7.41 -0.09
C GLN A 132 -1.61 6.88 0.61
N ILE A 133 -1.78 6.21 1.75
CA ILE A 133 -0.69 5.66 2.56
C ILE A 133 0.07 4.56 1.80
N VAL A 134 -0.64 3.68 1.09
CA VAL A 134 -0.02 2.52 0.40
C VAL A 134 0.98 2.95 -0.68
N ILE A 135 0.81 4.13 -1.27
CA ILE A 135 1.75 4.69 -2.24
C ILE A 135 3.08 5.03 -1.55
N GLY A 136 3.04 5.56 -0.33
CA GLY A 136 4.24 5.75 0.50
C GLY A 136 4.87 4.43 0.94
N ILE A 137 4.05 3.42 1.27
CA ILE A 137 4.52 2.09 1.66
C ILE A 137 5.31 1.43 0.52
N LEU A 138 4.87 1.57 -0.74
CA LEU A 138 5.57 1.00 -1.90
C LEU A 138 7.02 1.48 -2.00
N ILE A 139 7.27 2.79 -1.83
CA ILE A 139 8.62 3.34 -1.90
C ILE A 139 9.46 2.96 -0.67
N ALA A 140 8.87 2.97 0.54
CA ALA A 140 9.56 2.48 1.73
C ALA A 140 9.98 1.01 1.57
N HIS A 141 9.09 0.17 1.07
CA HIS A 141 9.34 -1.23 0.88
C HIS A 141 10.42 -1.48 -0.19
N CYS A 142 10.41 -0.71 -1.28
CA CYS A 142 11.48 -0.74 -2.28
C CYS A 142 12.86 -0.51 -1.65
N PHE A 143 13.00 0.55 -0.85
CA PHE A 143 14.26 0.82 -0.15
C PHE A 143 14.61 -0.27 0.87
N GLY A 144 13.63 -0.83 1.58
CA GLY A 144 13.85 -1.97 2.47
C GLY A 144 14.48 -3.17 1.73
N ARG A 145 14.02 -3.47 0.51
CA ARG A 145 14.58 -4.57 -0.32
C ARG A 145 15.96 -4.26 -0.88
N ILE A 146 16.24 -3.00 -1.22
CA ILE A 146 17.61 -2.56 -1.53
C ILE A 146 18.50 -2.74 -0.29
N GLY A 147 17.98 -2.42 0.90
CA GLY A 147 18.67 -2.67 2.17
C GLY A 147 18.99 -4.16 2.37
N CYS A 148 18.04 -5.07 2.13
CA CYS A 148 18.27 -6.51 2.21
C CYS A 148 19.38 -6.97 1.25
N PHE A 149 19.40 -6.43 0.03
CA PHE A 149 20.45 -6.73 -0.94
C PHE A 149 21.84 -6.33 -0.42
N LEU A 150 21.96 -5.13 0.17
CA LEU A 150 23.23 -4.61 0.71
C LEU A 150 23.68 -5.35 1.98
N ALA A 151 22.75 -5.90 2.76
CA ALA A 151 23.00 -6.58 4.02
C ALA A 151 23.22 -8.09 3.89
N GLY A 152 23.38 -8.63 2.68
CA GLY A 152 23.71 -10.05 2.54
C GLY A 152 22.54 -11.03 2.73
N CYS A 153 21.28 -10.58 2.82
CA CYS A 153 20.17 -11.46 3.20
C CYS A 153 19.08 -11.59 2.14
N CYS A 154 18.26 -12.64 2.24
CA CYS A 154 17.10 -12.89 1.38
C CYS A 154 17.43 -13.25 -0.08
N TYR A 155 18.57 -13.87 -0.36
CA TYR A 155 18.99 -14.21 -1.72
C TYR A 155 18.23 -15.42 -2.30
N GLY A 156 18.38 -15.63 -3.60
CA GLY A 156 17.74 -16.72 -4.33
C GLY A 156 18.53 -18.01 -4.39
N LYS A 157 18.00 -19.01 -5.09
CA LYS A 157 18.74 -20.23 -5.42
C LYS A 157 19.90 -19.92 -6.36
N GLU A 158 20.88 -20.82 -6.37
CA GLU A 158 21.95 -20.83 -7.36
C GLU A 158 21.38 -20.83 -8.79
N THR A 159 22.02 -20.09 -9.69
CA THR A 159 21.51 -19.87 -11.04
C THR A 159 22.61 -19.53 -12.04
N ASP A 160 22.43 -20.01 -13.27
CA ASP A 160 23.21 -19.60 -14.44
C ASP A 160 22.57 -18.43 -15.20
N PHE A 161 21.50 -17.84 -14.66
CA PHE A 161 20.77 -16.76 -15.31
C PHE A 161 21.66 -15.52 -15.50
N PHE A 162 21.49 -14.79 -16.60
CA PHE A 162 22.36 -13.65 -16.95
C PHE A 162 22.30 -12.46 -15.97
N LEU A 163 21.26 -12.40 -15.11
CA LEU A 163 21.15 -11.43 -14.01
C LEU A 163 21.58 -12.02 -12.65
N GLY A 164 22.15 -13.23 -12.63
CA GLY A 164 22.73 -13.83 -11.44
C GLY A 164 23.90 -12.99 -10.93
N ILE A 165 24.03 -12.88 -9.62
CA ILE A 165 25.09 -12.11 -8.97
C ILE A 165 25.85 -13.02 -8.00
N PRO A 166 27.19 -12.98 -8.00
CA PRO A 166 27.98 -13.69 -6.99
C PRO A 166 27.67 -13.13 -5.60
N TYR A 167 27.32 -14.00 -4.66
CA TYR A 167 26.88 -13.59 -3.33
C TYR A 167 27.62 -14.39 -2.26
N SER A 168 28.26 -13.68 -1.34
CA SER A 168 29.14 -14.26 -0.32
C SER A 168 28.39 -15.13 0.68
N GLU A 169 27.24 -14.66 1.14
CA GLU A 169 26.36 -15.35 2.08
C GLU A 169 25.69 -16.60 1.47
N ALA A 170 25.74 -16.75 0.15
CA ALA A 170 25.31 -17.99 -0.50
C ALA A 170 26.35 -19.11 -0.38
N GLY A 171 27.59 -18.78 -0.01
CA GLY A 171 28.71 -19.72 0.04
C GLY A 171 29.60 -19.63 -1.20
N LYS A 172 30.54 -20.58 -1.29
CA LYS A 172 31.50 -20.68 -2.38
C LYS A 172 31.40 -22.04 -3.04
N ASP A 173 31.63 -22.05 -4.34
CA ASP A 173 31.83 -23.27 -5.10
C ASP A 173 33.11 -23.97 -4.63
N GLU A 174 32.98 -25.26 -4.30
CA GLU A 174 34.05 -26.05 -3.68
C GLU A 174 35.26 -26.26 -4.61
N ILE A 175 35.06 -26.21 -5.92
CA ILE A 175 36.06 -26.52 -6.94
C ILE A 175 36.84 -25.27 -7.35
N THR A 176 36.14 -24.17 -7.58
CA THR A 176 36.68 -22.91 -8.09
C THR A 176 37.03 -21.92 -6.98
N GLY A 177 36.48 -22.10 -5.78
CA GLY A 177 36.61 -21.17 -4.65
C GLY A 177 35.93 -19.82 -4.89
N GLN A 178 35.12 -19.69 -5.94
CA GLN A 178 34.38 -18.47 -6.27
C GLN A 178 33.04 -18.45 -5.53
N TYR A 179 32.52 -17.25 -5.27
CA TYR A 179 31.19 -17.11 -4.67
C TYR A 179 30.10 -17.68 -5.58
N LEU A 180 29.12 -18.36 -4.99
CA LEU A 180 28.00 -18.91 -5.73
C LEU A 180 27.18 -17.79 -6.38
N ILE A 181 26.78 -18.03 -7.63
CA ILE A 181 25.95 -17.10 -8.40
C ILE A 181 24.49 -17.42 -8.09
N VAL A 182 23.79 -16.46 -7.49
CA VAL A 182 22.40 -16.65 -7.07
C VAL A 182 21.48 -15.62 -7.72
N HIS A 183 20.19 -15.92 -7.75
CA HIS A 183 19.18 -14.94 -8.12
C HIS A 183 19.15 -13.79 -7.09
N PRO A 184 19.36 -12.52 -7.49
CA PRO A 184 19.17 -11.37 -6.60
C PRO A 184 17.67 -11.05 -6.45
N THR A 185 16.92 -11.95 -5.82
CA THR A 185 15.47 -11.84 -5.62
C THR A 185 15.06 -10.54 -4.93
N GLN A 186 15.92 -9.99 -4.09
CA GLN A 186 15.75 -8.68 -3.44
C GLN A 186 15.68 -7.54 -4.46
N LEU A 187 16.55 -7.57 -5.49
CA LEU A 187 16.54 -6.57 -6.56
C LEU A 187 15.35 -6.76 -7.49
N TYR A 188 14.93 -8.00 -7.74
CA TYR A 188 13.69 -8.27 -8.50
C TYR A 188 12.48 -7.68 -7.78
N GLU A 189 12.41 -7.87 -6.46
CA GLU A 189 11.34 -7.31 -5.62
C GLU A 189 11.41 -5.79 -5.50
N ALA A 190 12.60 -5.20 -5.33
CA ALA A 190 12.79 -3.76 -5.35
C ALA A 190 12.35 -3.14 -6.69
N ALA A 191 12.71 -3.76 -7.82
CA ALA A 191 12.29 -3.31 -9.14
C ALA A 191 10.78 -3.37 -9.32
N PHE A 192 10.14 -4.47 -8.90
CA PHE A 192 8.67 -4.59 -8.90
C PHE A 192 8.02 -3.48 -8.07
N LEU A 193 8.50 -3.24 -6.85
CA LEU A 193 7.97 -2.22 -5.95
C LEU A 193 8.15 -0.81 -6.48
N LEU A 194 9.29 -0.51 -7.11
CA LEU A 194 9.56 0.78 -7.74
C LEU A 194 8.65 1.03 -8.94
N ILE A 195 8.49 0.03 -9.82
CA ILE A 195 7.57 0.11 -10.96
C ILE A 195 6.14 0.29 -10.48
N ALA A 196 5.72 -0.49 -9.46
CA ALA A 196 4.42 -0.34 -8.84
C ALA A 196 4.22 1.06 -8.24
N PHE A 197 5.22 1.61 -7.53
CA PHE A 197 5.20 2.97 -7.01
C PHE A 197 4.98 3.99 -8.12
N ILE A 198 5.75 3.94 -9.20
CA ILE A 198 5.63 4.86 -10.34
C ILE A 198 4.24 4.77 -10.95
N ILE A 199 3.75 3.54 -11.18
CA ILE A 199 2.41 3.30 -11.72
C ILE A 199 1.34 3.87 -10.79
N PHE A 200 1.48 3.64 -9.49
CA PHE A 200 0.49 4.03 -8.49
C PHE A 200 0.46 5.54 -8.28
N PHE A 201 1.62 6.17 -8.36
CA PHE A 201 1.80 7.60 -8.17
C PHE A 201 1.31 8.40 -9.38
N LEU A 202 1.61 7.95 -10.61
CA LEU A 202 1.33 8.69 -11.85
C LEU A 202 0.03 8.29 -12.54
N PHE A 203 -0.29 6.98 -12.58
CA PHE A 203 -1.34 6.46 -13.47
C PHE A 203 -2.53 5.88 -12.72
N LEU A 204 -2.31 5.24 -11.57
CA LEU A 204 -3.39 4.64 -10.81
C LEU A 204 -4.16 5.73 -10.05
N LYS A 205 -5.45 5.83 -10.35
CA LYS A 205 -6.33 6.84 -9.73
C LYS A 205 -7.07 6.32 -8.50
N LYS A 206 -7.26 5.00 -8.37
CA LYS A 206 -8.12 4.38 -7.36
C LYS A 206 -7.75 2.91 -7.09
N TYR A 207 -8.32 2.36 -6.01
CA TYR A 207 -8.15 0.97 -5.58
C TYR A 207 -6.68 0.59 -5.35
N HIS A 208 -5.88 1.56 -4.89
CA HIS A 208 -4.45 1.36 -4.65
C HIS A 208 -4.23 0.24 -3.63
N THR A 209 -4.99 0.21 -2.54
CA THR A 209 -4.84 -0.80 -1.49
C THR A 209 -5.06 -2.22 -2.02
N GLU A 210 -6.16 -2.46 -2.75
CA GLU A 210 -6.48 -3.79 -3.28
C GLU A 210 -5.51 -4.21 -4.37
N THR A 211 -5.18 -3.28 -5.26
CA THR A 211 -4.24 -3.54 -6.35
C THR A 211 -2.90 -3.94 -5.78
N TYR A 212 -2.41 -3.24 -4.73
CA TYR A 212 -1.17 -3.59 -4.05
C TYR A 212 -1.24 -4.98 -3.40
N LEU A 213 -2.24 -5.24 -2.56
CA LEU A 213 -2.36 -6.52 -1.85
C LEU A 213 -2.41 -7.72 -2.80
N ILE A 214 -3.16 -7.59 -3.90
CA ILE A 214 -3.30 -8.65 -4.90
C ILE A 214 -2.02 -8.76 -5.73
N SER A 215 -1.51 -7.66 -6.29
CA SER A 215 -0.37 -7.72 -7.20
C SER A 215 0.91 -8.16 -6.49
N TYR A 216 1.17 -7.62 -5.30
CA TYR A 216 2.33 -8.01 -4.50
C TYR A 216 2.20 -9.45 -3.99
N GLY A 217 1.02 -9.88 -3.54
CA GLY A 217 0.80 -11.27 -3.15
C GLY A 217 1.06 -12.25 -4.30
N ILE A 218 0.56 -11.95 -5.51
CA ILE A 218 0.83 -12.78 -6.70
C ILE A 218 2.33 -12.80 -7.01
N PHE A 219 2.96 -11.63 -7.06
CA PHE A 219 4.40 -11.52 -7.32
C PHE A 219 5.23 -12.31 -6.30
N ARG A 220 4.86 -12.24 -5.02
CA ARG A 220 5.58 -12.90 -3.93
C ARG A 220 5.50 -14.42 -4.01
N ILE A 221 4.39 -15.00 -4.47
CA ILE A 221 4.29 -16.45 -4.73
C ILE A 221 5.33 -16.89 -5.76
N PHE A 222 5.52 -16.13 -6.84
CA PHE A 222 6.52 -16.45 -7.87
C PHE A 222 7.95 -16.25 -7.39
N ILE A 223 8.23 -15.14 -6.70
CA ILE A 223 9.58 -14.88 -6.16
C ILE A 223 9.99 -15.96 -5.17
N GLU A 224 9.06 -16.46 -4.36
CA GLU A 224 9.37 -17.52 -3.40
C GLU A 224 9.90 -18.80 -4.08
N MET A 225 9.43 -19.13 -5.29
CA MET A 225 9.94 -20.29 -6.03
C MET A 225 11.44 -20.18 -6.37
N LEU A 226 11.93 -18.94 -6.49
CA LEU A 226 13.31 -18.59 -6.79
C LEU A 226 14.16 -18.38 -5.52
N ARG A 227 13.57 -18.39 -4.32
CA ARG A 227 14.30 -18.15 -3.07
C ARG A 227 15.14 -19.34 -2.62
N GLY A 228 16.31 -19.05 -2.05
CA GLY A 228 17.26 -20.05 -1.55
C GLY A 228 17.49 -20.00 -0.03
N ASP A 229 16.93 -19.01 0.68
CA ASP A 229 17.07 -18.87 2.14
C ASP A 229 15.92 -19.50 2.91
N ASP A 230 16.23 -20.04 4.09
CA ASP A 230 15.26 -20.61 5.04
C ASP A 230 14.47 -19.50 5.77
N ARG A 231 13.19 -19.77 6.06
CA ARG A 231 12.21 -18.84 6.62
C ARG A 231 11.24 -19.48 7.60
N GLY A 232 11.49 -20.71 8.02
CA GLY A 232 10.53 -21.45 8.81
C GLY A 232 9.45 -22.12 7.97
N ALA A 233 8.55 -22.80 8.67
CA ALA A 233 7.45 -23.54 8.09
C ALA A 233 6.12 -22.82 8.32
N SER A 234 5.21 -22.91 7.34
CA SER A 234 3.82 -22.52 7.57
C SER A 234 3.10 -23.59 8.40
N PRO A 235 1.97 -23.27 9.04
CA PRO A 235 1.19 -24.24 9.82
C PRO A 235 0.73 -25.49 9.03
N PHE A 236 0.76 -25.42 7.71
CA PHE A 236 0.28 -26.49 6.83
C PHE A 236 1.40 -27.40 6.32
N GLY A 237 2.67 -27.05 6.53
CA GLY A 237 3.85 -27.83 6.12
C GLY A 237 4.12 -27.89 4.60
N PHE A 238 3.12 -27.76 3.74
CA PHE A 238 3.30 -27.82 2.27
C PHE A 238 3.40 -26.44 1.58
N LEU A 239 3.07 -25.36 2.29
CA LEU A 239 3.26 -23.99 1.80
C LEU A 239 4.43 -23.34 2.54
N THR A 240 5.22 -22.54 1.84
CA THR A 240 6.16 -21.67 2.54
C THR A 240 5.41 -20.57 3.30
N PRO A 241 6.00 -19.99 4.36
CA PRO A 241 5.38 -18.89 5.07
C PRO A 241 5.04 -17.69 4.17
N SER A 242 5.90 -17.32 3.22
CA SER A 242 5.61 -16.22 2.30
C SER A 242 4.44 -16.54 1.37
N GLN A 243 4.31 -17.78 0.89
CA GLN A 243 3.17 -18.19 0.05
C GLN A 243 1.87 -18.13 0.84
N PHE A 244 1.86 -18.65 2.07
CA PHE A 244 0.69 -18.60 2.94
C PHE A 244 0.25 -17.15 3.19
N MET A 245 1.19 -16.28 3.57
CA MET A 245 0.89 -14.86 3.80
C MET A 245 0.45 -14.14 2.52
N SER A 246 0.98 -14.52 1.36
CA SER A 246 0.57 -13.99 0.06
C SER A 246 -0.89 -14.34 -0.27
N ILE A 247 -1.32 -15.56 0.05
CA ILE A 247 -2.73 -15.97 -0.12
C ILE A 247 -3.63 -15.10 0.77
N ILE A 248 -3.24 -14.84 2.03
CA ILE A 248 -4.00 -13.96 2.92
C ILE A 248 -4.08 -12.54 2.35
N MET A 249 -2.98 -12.00 1.83
CA MET A 249 -2.96 -10.67 1.20
C MET A 249 -3.90 -10.61 -0.01
N ILE A 250 -3.85 -11.61 -0.91
CA ILE A 250 -4.73 -11.67 -2.08
C ILE A 250 -6.20 -11.75 -1.66
N ALA A 251 -6.53 -12.64 -0.71
CA ALA A 251 -7.89 -12.78 -0.19
C ALA A 251 -8.38 -11.48 0.46
N GLY A 252 -7.52 -10.81 1.23
CA GLY A 252 -7.81 -9.51 1.84
C GLY A 252 -8.05 -8.42 0.80
N GLY A 253 -7.23 -8.33 -0.25
CA GLY A 253 -7.42 -7.38 -1.34
C GLY A 253 -8.74 -7.60 -2.09
N ILE A 254 -9.09 -8.86 -2.38
CA ILE A 254 -10.37 -9.23 -2.99
C ILE A 254 -11.55 -8.87 -2.09
N LEU A 255 -11.45 -9.16 -0.79
CA LEU A 255 -12.47 -8.83 0.19
C LEU A 255 -12.69 -7.31 0.26
N ILE A 256 -11.62 -6.51 0.40
CA ILE A 256 -11.70 -5.04 0.43
C ILE A 256 -12.36 -4.52 -0.85
N PHE A 257 -12.02 -5.08 -2.02
CA PHE A 257 -12.63 -4.68 -3.29
C PHE A 257 -14.15 -4.88 -3.28
N PHE A 258 -14.63 -6.06 -2.84
CA PHE A 258 -16.07 -6.34 -2.77
C PHE A 258 -16.78 -5.52 -1.70
N LEU A 259 -16.19 -5.34 -0.52
CA LEU A 259 -16.74 -4.50 0.54
C LEU A 259 -16.88 -3.05 0.08
N ARG A 260 -15.85 -2.50 -0.57
CA ARG A 260 -15.86 -1.16 -1.14
C ARG A 260 -16.95 -1.01 -2.20
N LYS A 261 -17.13 -2.00 -3.08
CA LYS A 261 -18.23 -2.02 -4.07
C LYS A 261 -19.60 -2.01 -3.40
N ARG A 262 -19.79 -2.81 -2.34
CA ARG A 262 -21.07 -2.87 -1.60
C ARG A 262 -21.38 -1.56 -0.90
N VAL A 263 -20.41 -0.94 -0.23
CA VAL A 263 -20.61 0.34 0.46
C VAL A 263 -20.90 1.45 -0.54
N LEU A 264 -20.16 1.50 -1.64
CA LEU A 264 -20.42 2.49 -2.70
C LEU A 264 -21.81 2.33 -3.31
N LYS A 265 -22.27 1.09 -3.53
CA LYS A 265 -23.64 0.83 -4.02
C LYS A 265 -24.70 1.38 -3.06
N LYS A 266 -24.54 1.13 -1.75
CA LYS A 266 -25.46 1.66 -0.73
C LYS A 266 -25.45 3.19 -0.66
N GLU A 267 -24.28 3.81 -0.75
CA GLU A 267 -24.15 5.27 -0.78
C GLU A 267 -24.82 5.87 -2.03
N LEU A 268 -24.67 5.22 -3.20
CA LEU A 268 -25.36 5.63 -4.43
C LEU A 268 -26.88 5.45 -4.32
N GLU A 269 -27.36 4.34 -3.77
CA GLU A 269 -28.81 4.11 -3.54
C GLU A 269 -29.40 5.18 -2.60
N LYS A 270 -28.69 5.54 -1.53
CA LYS A 270 -29.10 6.62 -0.64
C LYS A 270 -29.14 7.97 -1.36
N TYR A 271 -28.13 8.26 -2.17
CA TYR A 271 -28.09 9.47 -2.99
C TYR A 271 -29.25 9.53 -4.02
N HIS A 272 -29.62 8.39 -4.61
CA HIS A 272 -30.78 8.32 -5.51
C HIS A 272 -32.10 8.63 -4.80
N GLN A 273 -32.19 8.39 -3.49
CA GLN A 273 -33.36 8.70 -2.67
C GLN A 273 -33.35 10.14 -2.16
N ASP A 274 -32.17 10.68 -1.85
CA ASP A 274 -31.97 12.03 -1.34
C ASP A 274 -30.67 12.65 -1.95
N PRO A 275 -30.81 13.48 -3.00
CA PRO A 275 -29.68 14.10 -3.68
C PRO A 275 -28.83 15.04 -2.80
N THR A 276 -29.31 15.50 -1.64
CA THR A 276 -28.53 16.32 -0.70
C THR A 276 -27.44 15.54 0.02
N SER A 277 -27.50 14.20 -0.01
CA SER A 277 -26.63 13.34 0.80
C SER A 277 -25.24 13.09 0.16
N ILE A 278 -24.63 14.09 -0.48
CA ILE A 278 -23.33 13.93 -1.16
C ILE A 278 -22.24 13.63 -0.13
N THR A 279 -21.72 12.41 -0.13
CA THR A 279 -20.55 12.06 0.68
C THR A 279 -19.27 12.43 -0.09
N PRO A 280 -18.20 12.88 0.59
CA PRO A 280 -16.90 13.11 -0.03
C PRO A 280 -16.29 11.87 -0.71
N ARG A 281 -16.80 10.69 -0.35
CA ARG A 281 -16.48 9.41 -1.00
C ARG A 281 -17.06 9.31 -2.40
N ILE A 282 -18.27 9.82 -2.65
CA ILE A 282 -18.87 9.90 -4.00
C ILE A 282 -18.00 10.78 -4.91
N ARG A 283 -17.47 11.91 -4.41
CA ARG A 283 -16.55 12.80 -5.14
C ARG A 283 -15.26 12.08 -5.58
N TYR A 284 -14.71 11.20 -4.73
CA TYR A 284 -13.54 10.38 -5.06
C TYR A 284 -13.83 9.38 -6.21
N TYR A 285 -15.04 8.81 -6.25
CA TYR A 285 -15.42 7.80 -7.23
C TYR A 285 -16.05 8.37 -8.52
N GLU A 286 -16.42 9.64 -8.53
CA GLU A 286 -17.16 10.28 -9.62
C GLU A 286 -16.50 10.12 -11.00
N ALA A 287 -15.18 10.30 -11.09
CA ALA A 287 -14.43 10.13 -12.34
C ALA A 287 -14.56 8.72 -12.94
N SER A 288 -14.82 7.71 -12.11
CA SER A 288 -14.99 6.30 -12.51
C SER A 288 -16.42 5.87 -12.73
N TYR A 289 -17.37 6.60 -12.17
CA TYR A 289 -18.80 6.35 -12.33
C TYR A 289 -19.47 7.39 -13.20
N LYS A 290 -18.71 8.16 -14.00
CA LYS A 290 -19.22 9.09 -15.02
C LYS A 290 -20.35 8.49 -15.86
N ASN A 291 -20.35 7.19 -16.13
CA ASN A 291 -21.43 6.53 -16.87
C ASN A 291 -22.70 6.28 -16.03
N ILE A 292 -22.57 6.03 -14.72
CA ILE A 292 -23.72 6.01 -13.80
C ILE A 292 -24.25 7.45 -13.62
N PHE A 293 -23.36 8.43 -13.47
CA PHE A 293 -23.72 9.85 -13.39
C PHE A 293 -24.34 10.38 -14.69
N LYS A 294 -23.89 9.93 -15.88
CA LYS A 294 -24.54 10.24 -17.17
C LYS A 294 -25.96 9.68 -17.27
N GLY A 295 -26.28 8.63 -16.51
CA GLY A 295 -27.62 8.06 -16.41
C GLY A 295 -28.55 8.83 -15.45
N LEU A 296 -27.99 9.69 -14.59
CA LEU A 296 -28.75 10.59 -13.72
C LEU A 296 -29.28 11.76 -14.54
N THR A 297 -30.49 11.58 -15.06
CA THR A 297 -31.22 12.64 -15.76
C THR A 297 -32.51 12.96 -15.06
N LYS A 298 -32.71 14.22 -14.70
CA LYS A 298 -34.00 14.74 -14.23
C LYS A 298 -34.77 15.31 -15.42
N LYS A 299 -36.10 15.21 -15.44
CA LYS A 299 -36.88 15.96 -16.43
C LYS A 299 -36.76 17.45 -16.14
N CYS A 300 -36.55 18.21 -17.19
CA CYS A 300 -36.60 19.67 -17.19
C CYS A 300 -37.97 20.15 -16.70
N ASN A 301 -37.98 21.06 -15.71
CA ASN A 301 -39.21 21.66 -15.17
C ASN A 301 -39.70 22.86 -16.00
N CYS A 302 -39.07 23.16 -17.13
CA CYS A 302 -39.47 24.30 -17.95
C CYS A 302 -40.69 23.93 -18.83
N PRO A 303 -41.68 24.82 -18.96
CA PRO A 303 -42.92 24.54 -19.70
C PRO A 303 -42.71 24.30 -21.20
N THR A 304 -41.57 24.69 -21.76
CA THR A 304 -41.24 24.56 -23.19
C THR A 304 -40.26 23.42 -23.51
N CYS A 305 -39.65 22.77 -22.51
CA CYS A 305 -38.64 21.72 -22.71
C CYS A 305 -39.07 20.41 -22.02
N ASN A 306 -39.24 19.34 -22.79
CA ASN A 306 -39.49 17.99 -22.27
C ASN A 306 -38.20 17.16 -22.16
N ASN A 307 -37.05 17.84 -22.19
CA ASN A 307 -35.73 17.22 -22.26
C ASN A 307 -35.16 16.85 -20.90
N LYS A 308 -34.11 16.04 -20.95
CA LYS A 308 -33.41 15.50 -19.77
C LYS A 308 -32.29 16.45 -19.34
N MET A 309 -32.39 17.01 -18.13
CA MET A 309 -31.30 17.73 -17.48
C MET A 309 -30.21 16.74 -17.08
N LYS A 310 -28.95 17.12 -17.26
CA LYS A 310 -27.79 16.29 -16.88
C LYS A 310 -27.08 16.92 -15.69
N LEU A 311 -26.52 16.09 -14.82
CA LEU A 311 -25.62 16.58 -13.77
C LEU A 311 -24.37 17.20 -14.39
N SER A 312 -24.05 18.43 -13.98
CA SER A 312 -22.80 19.11 -14.31
C SER A 312 -22.27 19.91 -13.12
N TRP A 313 -20.96 20.00 -13.00
CA TRP A 313 -20.31 20.88 -12.03
C TRP A 313 -20.30 22.30 -12.56
N HIS A 314 -20.83 23.22 -11.75
CA HIS A 314 -20.73 24.64 -11.97
C HIS A 314 -19.72 25.26 -11.01
N LYS A 315 -18.89 26.15 -11.56
CA LYS A 315 -17.89 26.91 -10.82
C LYS A 315 -18.52 28.23 -10.45
N GLU A 316 -18.79 28.42 -9.18
CA GLU A 316 -19.09 29.73 -8.62
C GLU A 316 -17.81 30.35 -8.08
N ILE A 317 -17.55 31.57 -8.52
CA ILE A 317 -16.50 32.41 -7.94
C ILE A 317 -17.24 33.38 -7.04
N THR A 318 -17.16 33.16 -5.73
CA THR A 318 -17.74 34.08 -4.75
C THR A 318 -16.63 35.00 -4.23
N GLU A 319 -16.84 36.32 -4.37
CA GLU A 319 -16.02 37.32 -3.68
C GLU A 319 -16.34 37.29 -2.20
N VAL A 320 -15.37 36.88 -1.39
CA VAL A 320 -15.56 36.79 0.06
C VAL A 320 -15.17 38.10 0.74
N ASN A 321 -14.21 38.84 0.16
CA ASN A 321 -13.78 40.22 0.47
C ASN A 321 -12.87 40.76 -0.67
N GLU A 322 -12.49 42.04 -0.68
CA GLU A 322 -11.66 42.72 -1.72
C GLU A 322 -10.31 42.05 -2.07
N VAL A 323 -9.88 41.01 -1.35
CA VAL A 323 -8.57 40.36 -1.50
C VAL A 323 -8.67 38.83 -1.69
N GLU A 324 -9.86 38.22 -1.56
CA GLU A 324 -10.00 36.75 -1.57
C GLU A 324 -11.19 36.27 -2.44
N LEU A 325 -10.85 35.59 -3.55
CA LEU A 325 -11.79 34.87 -4.41
C LEU A 325 -11.90 33.41 -3.95
N LYS A 326 -13.11 32.98 -3.57
CA LYS A 326 -13.36 31.60 -3.20
C LYS A 326 -13.98 30.86 -4.39
N ASN A 327 -13.24 29.91 -4.94
CA ASN A 327 -13.74 29.00 -5.97
C ASN A 327 -14.51 27.87 -5.31
N THR A 328 -15.84 27.93 -5.41
CA THR A 328 -16.75 26.85 -4.97
C THR A 328 -17.29 26.13 -6.18
N GLU A 329 -16.93 24.85 -6.33
CA GLU A 329 -17.57 23.96 -7.31
C GLU A 329 -18.77 23.29 -6.63
N HIS A 330 -19.96 23.54 -7.16
CA HIS A 330 -21.20 22.91 -6.74
C HIS A 330 -21.85 22.20 -7.93
N LEU A 331 -22.75 21.26 -7.64
CA LEU A 331 -23.29 20.34 -8.63
C LEU A 331 -24.73 20.77 -8.96
N VAL A 332 -25.01 21.02 -10.24
CA VAL A 332 -26.32 21.47 -10.72
C VAL A 332 -26.89 20.48 -11.74
N TYR A 333 -28.21 20.35 -11.76
CA TYR A 333 -28.90 19.83 -12.94
C TYR A 333 -28.92 20.93 -14.00
N TYR A 334 -28.35 20.66 -15.17
CA TYR A 334 -28.28 21.62 -16.26
C TYR A 334 -29.04 21.14 -17.49
N CYS A 335 -29.93 21.99 -18.01
CA CYS A 335 -30.55 21.83 -19.32
C CYS A 335 -29.75 22.61 -20.38
N LYS A 336 -29.09 21.91 -21.32
CA LYS A 336 -28.35 22.54 -22.42
C LYS A 336 -29.18 23.39 -23.37
N GLU A 337 -30.45 23.02 -23.61
CA GLU A 337 -31.31 23.74 -24.57
C GLU A 337 -31.95 24.98 -23.96
N CYS A 338 -32.21 24.94 -22.65
CA CYS A 338 -32.92 25.97 -21.92
C CYS A 338 -31.98 26.95 -21.22
N ASN A 339 -30.71 26.56 -21.07
CA ASN A 339 -29.75 27.19 -20.18
C ASN A 339 -30.27 27.38 -18.75
N ILE A 340 -31.06 26.41 -18.25
CA ILE A 340 -31.62 26.42 -16.90
C ILE A 340 -30.77 25.52 -16.02
N GLU A 341 -30.37 26.08 -14.89
CA GLU A 341 -29.71 25.40 -13.79
C GLU A 341 -30.71 25.19 -12.66
N GLN A 342 -30.73 23.98 -12.12
CA GLN A 342 -31.38 23.71 -10.86
C GLN A 342 -30.30 23.26 -9.88
N GLU A 343 -30.14 24.04 -8.82
CA GLU A 343 -29.43 23.60 -7.65
C GLU A 343 -30.07 22.33 -7.10
N ILE A 344 -29.21 21.48 -6.56
CA ILE A 344 -29.65 20.28 -5.87
C ILE A 344 -30.16 20.74 -4.50
N GLU A 345 -31.47 20.98 -4.39
CA GLU A 345 -32.18 21.21 -3.11
C GLU A 345 -31.85 20.14 -2.09
#